data_AF-S7TIN8-F1
#
_entry.id   AF-S7TIN8-F1
#
_cell.length_a   1.000
_cell.length_b   1.000
_cell.length_c   1.000
_cell.angle_alpha   90.00
_cell.angle_beta   90.00
_cell.angle_gamma   90.00
#
_symmetry.space_group_name_H-M   'P 1'
#
loop_
_entity.id
_entity.type
_entity.pdbx_description
1 polymer ?
#
loop_
_entity_poly.entity_id
_entity_poly.type
_entity_poly.pdbx_seq_one_letter_code
_entity_poly.pdbx_strand_id
1 'polypeptide(L)'
;MKTSARNSFTGTVSQIRTGTILSEVEVKTASGLAVVSVITNESKAALGVAEGKKLTAIVKAPWVILVKDSELEKTSARNRYQGTITAINEGSISAEVIGKLEDGTVMCALITDESVKKLGLKVGEKTWFLFKAFSVILNAE
;
A
#
# COMPACT_ATOMS: atom_id res chain seq x y z
N MET A 1 -3.15 14.11 -11.34
CA MET A 1 -3.18 14.70 -9.96
C MET A 1 -1.77 14.74 -9.37
N LYS A 2 -1.44 15.71 -8.50
CA LYS A 2 -0.21 15.71 -7.68
C LYS A 2 -0.58 15.56 -6.21
N THR A 3 0.05 14.64 -5.48
CA THR A 3 -0.18 14.45 -4.03
C THR A 3 1.15 14.23 -3.31
N SER A 4 1.16 14.35 -1.98
CA SER A 4 2.32 14.02 -1.14
C SER A 4 2.42 12.53 -0.78
N ALA A 5 1.48 11.69 -1.23
CA ALA A 5 1.56 10.25 -1.03
C ALA A 5 2.63 9.66 -1.96
N ARG A 6 3.35 8.66 -1.45
CA ARG A 6 4.54 8.09 -2.11
C ARG A 6 4.29 6.73 -2.75
N ASN A 7 3.11 6.17 -2.54
CA ASN A 7 2.70 4.89 -3.11
C ASN A 7 1.38 5.11 -3.86
N SER A 8 1.37 4.77 -5.14
CA SER A 8 0.26 5.01 -6.03
C SER A 8 0.15 3.83 -6.99
N PHE A 9 -1.05 3.27 -7.12
CA PHE A 9 -1.34 2.09 -7.91
C PHE A 9 -2.51 2.40 -8.83
N THR A 10 -2.21 2.62 -10.10
CA THR A 10 -3.25 2.88 -11.12
C THR A 10 -3.68 1.57 -11.75
N GLY A 11 -5.00 1.37 -11.82
CA GLY A 11 -5.58 0.13 -12.30
C GLY A 11 -7.06 0.25 -12.59
N THR A 12 -7.71 -0.89 -12.77
CA THR A 12 -9.17 -0.99 -12.89
C THR A 12 -9.75 -1.68 -11.68
N VAL A 13 -10.98 -1.32 -11.32
CA VAL A 13 -11.72 -2.01 -10.26
C VAL A 13 -12.03 -3.43 -10.72
N SER A 14 -11.45 -4.42 -10.05
CA SER A 14 -11.65 -5.84 -10.34
C SER A 14 -12.80 -6.46 -9.55
N GLN A 15 -13.06 -5.95 -8.34
CA GLN A 15 -14.10 -6.47 -7.47
C GLN A 15 -14.61 -5.39 -6.50
N ILE A 16 -15.91 -5.43 -6.19
CA ILE A 16 -16.51 -4.61 -5.12
C ILE A 16 -17.35 -5.51 -4.21
N ARG A 17 -17.12 -5.42 -2.89
CA ARG A 17 -18.01 -5.98 -1.87
C ARG A 17 -18.64 -4.85 -1.06
N THR A 18 -19.94 -4.67 -1.20
CA THR A 18 -20.68 -3.62 -0.49
C THR A 18 -21.33 -4.19 0.78
N GLY A 19 -21.01 -3.61 1.93
CA GLY A 19 -21.68 -3.86 3.21
C GLY A 19 -22.65 -2.74 3.57
N THR A 20 -23.12 -2.73 4.83
CA THR A 20 -24.11 -1.76 5.29
C THR A 20 -23.60 -0.31 5.27
N ILE A 21 -22.36 -0.09 5.70
CA ILE A 21 -21.75 1.25 5.83
C ILE A 21 -20.57 1.43 4.87
N LEU A 22 -19.83 0.34 4.65
CA LEU A 22 -18.54 0.36 3.97
C LEU A 22 -18.57 -0.54 2.74
N SER A 23 -17.79 -0.15 1.74
CA SER A 23 -17.50 -0.95 0.57
C SER A 23 -16.01 -1.28 0.52
N GLU A 24 -15.70 -2.56 0.36
CA GLU A 24 -14.37 -3.04 -0.01
C GLU A 24 -14.25 -3.01 -1.54
N VAL A 25 -13.18 -2.41 -2.03
CA VAL A 25 -12.89 -2.21 -3.46
C VAL A 25 -11.51 -2.74 -3.75
N GLU A 26 -11.40 -3.66 -4.70
CA GLU A 26 -10.12 -4.13 -5.21
C GLU A 26 -9.78 -3.39 -6.52
N VAL A 27 -8.60 -2.79 -6.57
CA VAL A 27 -8.02 -2.16 -7.77
C VAL A 27 -6.87 -3.05 -8.25
N LYS A 28 -6.98 -3.55 -9.48
CA LYS A 28 -5.96 -4.39 -10.10
C LYS A 28 -5.15 -3.57 -11.12
N THR A 29 -3.84 -3.51 -10.93
CA THR A 29 -2.92 -2.85 -11.86
C THR A 29 -2.75 -3.66 -13.15
N ALA A 30 -2.14 -3.06 -14.17
CA ALA A 30 -1.81 -3.75 -15.42
C ALA A 30 -0.84 -4.93 -15.23
N SER A 31 0.04 -4.88 -14.21
CA SER A 31 0.93 -5.98 -13.83
C SER A 31 0.21 -7.12 -13.09
N GLY A 32 -1.06 -6.92 -12.71
CA GLY A 32 -1.85 -7.89 -11.96
C GLY A 32 -1.81 -7.71 -10.44
N LEU A 33 -1.05 -6.74 -9.93
CA LEU A 33 -1.02 -6.40 -8.51
C LEU A 33 -2.41 -5.93 -8.05
N ALA A 34 -2.94 -6.55 -7.00
CA ALA A 34 -4.23 -6.21 -6.41
C ALA A 34 -4.05 -5.34 -5.16
N VAL A 35 -4.73 -4.20 -5.12
CA VAL A 35 -4.75 -3.27 -3.98
C VAL A 35 -6.18 -3.14 -3.48
N VAL A 36 -6.38 -3.47 -2.22
CA VAL A 36 -7.68 -3.42 -1.55
C VAL A 36 -7.81 -2.12 -0.75
N SER A 37 -8.88 -1.39 -1.01
CA SER A 37 -9.32 -0.22 -0.24
C SER A 37 -10.67 -0.51 0.42
N VAL A 38 -10.89 0.08 1.60
CA VAL A 38 -12.23 0.12 2.21
C VAL A 38 -12.63 1.57 2.40
N ILE A 39 -13.73 1.97 1.78
CA ILE A 39 -14.28 3.33 1.80
C ILE A 39 -15.75 3.31 2.23
N THR A 40 -16.31 4.47 2.57
CA THR A 40 -17.75 4.56 2.84
C THR A 40 -18.56 4.33 1.57
N ASN A 41 -19.78 3.82 1.72
CA ASN A 41 -20.72 3.68 0.62
C ASN A 41 -21.01 5.05 -0.05
N GLU A 42 -21.00 6.13 0.73
CA GLU A 42 -21.10 7.50 0.23
C GLU A 42 -19.93 7.88 -0.68
N SER A 43 -18.68 7.63 -0.25
CA SER A 43 -17.50 7.88 -1.10
C SER A 43 -17.52 7.03 -2.36
N LYS A 44 -17.95 5.76 -2.28
CA LYS A 44 -18.11 4.89 -3.46
C LYS A 44 -19.08 5.51 -4.46
N ALA A 45 -20.23 5.99 -3.99
CA ALA A 45 -21.25 6.63 -4.82
C ALA A 45 -20.75 7.95 -5.41
N ALA A 46 -20.16 8.83 -4.59
CA ALA A 46 -19.63 10.13 -5.01
C ALA A 46 -18.51 10.00 -6.05
N LEU A 47 -17.64 9.01 -5.90
CA LEU A 47 -16.57 8.70 -6.86
C LEU A 47 -17.06 7.86 -8.04
N GLY A 48 -18.34 7.45 -8.06
CA GLY A 48 -18.92 6.59 -9.09
C GLY A 48 -18.15 5.28 -9.30
N VAL A 49 -17.69 4.66 -8.21
CA VAL A 49 -16.87 3.43 -8.26
C VAL A 49 -17.74 2.24 -8.68
N ALA A 50 -17.36 1.62 -9.80
CA ALA A 50 -18.00 0.43 -10.36
C ALA A 50 -16.92 -0.50 -10.93
N GLU A 51 -17.23 -1.79 -11.08
CA GLU A 51 -16.33 -2.75 -11.72
C GLU A 51 -15.93 -2.28 -13.12
N GLY A 52 -14.66 -2.51 -13.49
CA GLY A 52 -14.07 -2.03 -14.74
C GLY A 52 -13.66 -0.55 -14.74
N LYS A 53 -14.11 0.26 -13.77
CA LYS A 53 -13.72 1.68 -13.71
C LYS A 53 -12.22 1.82 -13.44
N LYS A 54 -11.56 2.73 -14.16
CA LYS A 54 -10.17 3.10 -13.89
C LYS A 54 -10.10 3.99 -12.65
N LEU A 55 -9.21 3.65 -11.71
CA LEU A 55 -8.97 4.40 -10.49
C LEU A 55 -7.46 4.35 -10.16
N THR A 56 -7.05 5.28 -9.30
CA THR A 56 -5.75 5.23 -8.65
C THR A 56 -5.93 5.01 -7.15
N ALA A 57 -5.38 3.92 -6.62
CA ALA A 57 -5.29 3.65 -5.20
C ALA A 57 -4.00 4.29 -4.64
N ILE A 58 -4.11 5.04 -3.55
CA ILE A 58 -3.04 5.88 -3.03
C ILE A 58 -2.86 5.62 -1.54
N VAL A 59 -1.63 5.40 -1.10
CA VAL A 59 -1.30 5.26 0.33
C VAL A 59 -0.06 6.09 0.68
N LYS A 60 -0.15 6.81 1.78
CA LYS A 60 0.96 7.65 2.26
C LYS A 60 2.02 6.75 2.92
N ALA A 61 3.31 7.06 2.71
CA ALA A 61 4.44 6.28 3.24
C ALA A 61 4.38 5.92 4.75
N PRO A 62 3.96 6.81 5.68
CA PRO A 62 3.91 6.47 7.11
C PRO A 62 2.80 5.46 7.49
N TRP A 63 1.92 5.08 6.55
CA TRP A 63 0.93 4.03 6.77
C TRP A 63 1.41 2.66 6.31
N VAL A 64 2.59 2.60 5.70
CA VAL A 64 3.21 1.36 5.25
C VAL A 64 4.11 0.82 6.36
N ILE A 65 3.83 -0.39 6.80
CA ILE A 65 4.56 -1.13 7.83
C ILE A 65 5.49 -2.12 7.15
N LEU A 66 6.71 -2.24 7.67
CA LEU A 66 7.66 -3.25 7.23
C LEU A 66 7.67 -4.44 8.17
N VAL A 67 7.67 -5.64 7.61
CA VAL A 67 7.65 -6.90 8.37
C VAL A 67 8.68 -7.85 7.76
N LYS A 68 9.43 -8.56 8.63
CA LYS A 68 10.31 -9.66 8.20
C LYS A 68 9.49 -10.94 8.01
N ASP A 69 9.98 -11.84 7.16
CA ASP A 69 9.23 -13.04 6.75
C ASP A 69 8.71 -13.88 7.92
N SER A 70 9.53 -14.01 8.98
CA SER A 70 9.22 -14.75 10.20
C SER A 70 8.02 -14.21 11.01
N GLU A 71 7.53 -13.00 10.73
CA GLU A 71 6.48 -12.34 11.50
C GLU A 71 5.20 -12.05 10.70
N LEU A 72 5.10 -12.55 9.45
CA LEU A 72 4.01 -12.18 8.54
C LEU A 72 2.64 -12.80 8.89
N GLU A 73 2.62 -13.96 9.53
CA GLU A 73 1.46 -14.87 9.51
C GLU A 73 0.18 -14.29 10.16
N LYS A 74 0.29 -13.37 11.12
CA LYS A 74 -0.84 -12.89 11.93
C LYS A 74 -0.99 -11.37 11.90
N THR A 75 -1.50 -10.85 10.78
CA THR A 75 -1.82 -9.42 10.65
C THR A 75 -3.20 -9.20 10.06
N SER A 76 -3.77 -8.03 10.36
CA SER A 76 -5.06 -7.58 9.83
C SER A 76 -4.92 -6.66 8.61
N ALA A 77 -3.68 -6.46 8.10
CA ALA A 77 -3.42 -5.79 6.84
C ALA A 77 -3.94 -6.64 5.68
N ARG A 78 -4.66 -6.01 4.74
CA ARG A 78 -5.17 -6.67 3.52
C ARG A 78 -4.20 -6.54 2.36
N ASN A 79 -3.38 -5.50 2.37
CA ASN A 79 -2.36 -5.25 1.37
C ASN A 79 -1.02 -5.71 1.93
N ARG A 80 -0.39 -6.69 1.29
CA ARG A 80 0.88 -7.28 1.71
C ARG A 80 1.69 -7.63 0.47
N TYR A 81 2.86 -7.03 0.33
CA TYR A 81 3.69 -7.22 -0.85
C TYR A 81 5.13 -7.47 -0.43
N GLN A 82 5.71 -8.59 -0.86
CA GLN A 82 7.12 -8.84 -0.66
C GLN A 82 7.92 -8.04 -1.68
N GLY A 83 8.98 -7.38 -1.21
CA GLY A 83 9.90 -6.65 -2.06
C GLY A 83 11.31 -6.71 -1.54
N THR A 84 12.25 -6.30 -2.38
CA THR A 84 13.66 -6.15 -2.01
C THR A 84 13.93 -4.69 -1.66
N ILE A 85 14.56 -4.44 -0.52
CA ILE A 85 14.95 -3.09 -0.11
C ILE A 85 16.04 -2.59 -1.05
N THR A 86 15.83 -1.42 -1.67
CA THR A 86 16.78 -0.80 -2.59
C THR A 86 17.48 0.42 -2.00
N ALA A 87 16.88 1.08 -1.00
CA ALA A 87 17.51 2.18 -0.28
C ALA A 87 16.94 2.31 1.15
N ILE A 88 17.77 2.78 2.07
CA ILE A 88 17.38 3.20 3.42
C ILE A 88 18.03 4.56 3.66
N ASN A 89 17.22 5.59 3.84
CA ASN A 89 17.67 6.97 4.10
C ASN A 89 17.30 7.33 5.54
N GLU A 90 18.25 7.19 6.48
CA GLU A 90 18.05 7.54 7.89
C GLU A 90 18.10 9.06 8.13
N GLY A 91 17.25 9.55 9.03
CA GLY A 91 17.00 10.97 9.24
C GLY A 91 17.12 11.44 10.70
N SER A 92 17.81 10.69 11.55
CA SER A 92 17.95 10.90 13.02
C SER A 92 16.70 10.64 13.87
N ILE A 93 15.51 10.62 13.26
CA ILE A 93 14.23 10.28 13.91
C ILE A 93 13.50 9.23 13.08
N SER A 94 13.37 9.51 11.78
CA SER A 94 12.67 8.66 10.82
C SER A 94 13.58 8.26 9.68
N ALA A 95 13.39 7.04 9.21
CA ALA A 95 14.01 6.52 8.01
C ALA A 95 12.97 6.38 6.90
N GLU A 96 13.37 6.79 5.71
CA GLU A 96 12.68 6.41 4.48
C GLU A 96 13.27 5.10 3.97
N VAL A 97 12.43 4.08 3.84
CA VAL A 97 12.80 2.78 3.27
C VAL A 97 12.13 2.63 1.92
N ILE A 98 12.94 2.44 0.88
CA ILE A 98 12.49 2.21 -0.48
C ILE A 98 12.72 0.75 -0.83
N GLY A 99 11.72 0.11 -1.43
CA GLY A 99 11.85 -1.23 -1.97
C GLY A 99 11.20 -1.38 -3.34
N LYS A 100 11.53 -2.48 -4.00
CA LYS A 100 10.99 -2.83 -5.31
C LYS A 100 10.31 -4.20 -5.23
N LEU A 101 9.06 -4.26 -5.67
CA LEU A 101 8.30 -5.50 -5.82
C LEU A 101 8.76 -6.26 -7.07
N GLU A 102 8.33 -7.52 -7.22
CA GLU A 102 8.69 -8.37 -8.37
C GLU A 102 8.24 -7.77 -9.71
N ASP A 103 7.07 -7.13 -9.74
CA ASP A 103 6.54 -6.46 -10.94
C ASP A 103 7.21 -5.10 -11.24
N GLY A 104 8.20 -4.72 -10.43
CA GLY A 104 8.94 -3.47 -10.56
C GLY A 104 8.32 -2.27 -9.86
N THR A 105 7.14 -2.42 -9.23
CA THR A 105 6.51 -1.36 -8.44
C THR A 105 7.45 -0.92 -7.32
N VAL A 106 7.65 0.40 -7.20
CA VAL A 106 8.44 0.99 -6.13
C VAL A 106 7.54 1.27 -4.93
N MET A 107 7.92 0.75 -3.77
CA MET A 107 7.28 0.97 -2.49
C MET A 107 8.12 1.91 -1.63
N CYS A 108 7.46 2.75 -0.85
CA CYS A 108 8.07 3.67 0.09
C CYS A 108 7.36 3.56 1.44
N ALA A 109 8.12 3.23 2.48
CA ALA A 109 7.70 3.26 3.87
C ALA A 109 8.47 4.35 4.62
N LEU A 110 7.78 5.05 5.53
CA LEU A 110 8.40 5.99 6.44
C LEU A 110 8.22 5.45 7.86
N ILE A 111 9.32 4.99 8.46
CA ILE A 111 9.33 4.37 9.80
C ILE A 111 10.36 5.08 10.69
N THR A 112 10.44 4.71 11.97
CA THR A 112 11.48 5.26 12.85
C THR A 112 12.85 4.63 12.56
N ASP A 113 13.94 5.38 12.77
CA ASP A 113 15.30 4.83 12.68
C ASP A 113 15.49 3.67 13.67
N GLU A 114 14.84 3.74 14.84
CA GLU A 114 14.80 2.65 15.81
C GLU A 114 14.16 1.38 15.22
N SER A 115 13.09 1.52 14.43
CA SER A 115 12.45 0.38 13.76
C SER A 115 13.35 -0.26 12.71
N VAL A 116 14.13 0.54 11.96
CA VAL A 116 15.15 0.01 11.02
C VAL A 116 16.14 -0.89 11.76
N LYS A 117 16.67 -0.39 12.88
CA LYS A 117 17.65 -1.10 13.71
C LYS A 117 17.03 -2.36 14.34
N LYS A 118 15.86 -2.23 14.95
CA LYS A 118 15.14 -3.32 15.61
C LYS A 118 14.79 -4.46 14.65
N LEU A 119 14.37 -4.13 13.42
CA LEU A 119 14.04 -5.10 12.39
C LEU A 119 15.27 -5.61 11.62
N GLY A 120 16.46 -5.04 11.87
CA GLY A 120 17.69 -5.40 11.17
C GLY A 120 17.57 -5.23 9.65
N LEU A 121 16.94 -4.15 9.18
CA LEU A 121 16.73 -3.93 7.75
C LEU A 121 18.06 -3.58 7.06
N LYS A 122 18.29 -4.15 5.87
CA LYS A 122 19.45 -3.85 5.03
C LYS A 122 19.05 -3.76 3.57
N VAL A 123 19.75 -2.92 2.82
CA VAL A 123 19.64 -2.87 1.36
C VAL A 123 20.02 -4.23 0.78
N GLY A 124 19.24 -4.70 -0.20
CA GLY A 124 19.39 -6.02 -0.83
C GLY A 124 18.60 -7.14 -0.16
N GLU A 125 18.08 -6.94 1.05
CA GLU A 125 17.27 -7.94 1.73
C GLU A 125 15.78 -7.87 1.35
N LYS A 126 15.10 -9.01 1.45
CA LYS A 126 13.65 -9.10 1.31
C LYS A 126 12.94 -8.60 2.57
N THR A 127 11.82 -7.91 2.38
CA THR A 127 10.88 -7.52 3.44
C THR A 127 9.47 -7.44 2.86
N TRP A 128 8.47 -7.44 3.73
CA TRP A 128 7.08 -7.23 3.35
C TRP A 128 6.65 -5.79 3.63
N PHE A 129 6.03 -5.16 2.64
CA PHE A 129 5.35 -3.88 2.75
C PHE A 129 3.86 -4.12 3.00
N LEU A 130 3.35 -3.69 4.15
CA LEU A 130 1.98 -3.93 4.58
C LEU A 130 1.25 -2.62 4.82
N PHE A 131 -0.02 -2.57 4.46
CA PHE A 131 -0.92 -1.50 4.90
C PHE A 131 -2.37 -1.97 4.99
N LYS A 132 -3.14 -1.29 5.83
CA LYS A 132 -4.57 -1.58 6.01
C LYS A 132 -5.34 -1.08 4.79
N ALA A 133 -6.45 -1.75 4.46
CA ALA A 133 -7.33 -1.30 3.39
C ALA A 133 -7.93 0.09 3.68
N PHE A 134 -8.14 0.40 4.96
CA PHE A 134 -8.60 1.72 5.43
C PHE A 134 -7.57 2.86 5.26
N SER A 135 -6.31 2.53 4.99
CA SER A 135 -5.25 3.53 4.74
C SER A 135 -5.18 3.95 3.27
N VAL A 136 -5.97 3.32 2.40
CA VAL A 136 -5.94 3.52 0.96
C VAL A 136 -7.01 4.51 0.55
N ILE A 137 -6.59 5.61 -0.06
CA ILE A 137 -7.49 6.60 -0.68
C ILE A 137 -7.66 6.23 -2.15
N LEU A 138 -8.91 6.25 -2.64
CA LEU A 138 -9.20 6.08 -4.05
C LEU A 138 -9.37 7.45 -4.71
N ASN A 139 -8.73 7.61 -5.86
CA ASN A 139 -8.92 8.75 -6.75
C ASN A 139 -9.55 8.28 -8.06
N ALA A 140 -10.67 8.88 -8.43
CA ALA A 140 -11.26 8.75 -9.76
C ALA A 140 -10.78 9.93 -10.62
N GLU A 141 -10.35 9.65 -11.84
CA GLU A 141 -10.14 10.67 -12.88
C GLU A 141 -11.44 10.95 -13.62
#